data_AF-A0A059FI45-F1
#
_entry.id   AF-A0A059FI45-F1
#
_cell.length_a   1.000
_cell.length_b   1.000
_cell.length_c   1.000
_cell.angle_alpha   90.00
_cell.angle_beta   90.00
_cell.angle_gamma   90.00
#
_symmetry.space_group_name_H-M   'P 1'
#
loop_
_entity.id
_entity.type
_entity.pdbx_description
1 polymer ?
#
loop_
_entity_poly.entity_id
_entity_poly.type
_entity_poly.pdbx_seq_one_letter_code
_entity_poly.pdbx_strand_id
1 'polypeptide(L)'
;MARYAARVRYQVGKYWLGQRSGSPAWYRMWIDPKTRRTGRASLGTTDFEEAKAILNDWFVLNQSKTQEAPDETTLAEVFARFYEHHGQHLRSAVDIRRTLRYWLEFHGEATIKQALHQDQQLKFRNWLSAEKKLSQSSVRNALMIGKSALNWAWKRGDIASVPYVQLVNPPKPEPKGRPLEIEEVAKLLKAAREQHVRVLIAFLIGTAARTGAILDLHLSQIDLEHRLIDLNPKGREQTKKYRPTVKLPEQLAAYIEVRKQASGTEALVRYEGSAVESVKRSWASTRAAAGLSGNVQTYSFRHTIARWLRMQSVPAWEVAAQLGHKAPDYSTTEIYAPFDPAYLTKATDAIDLFLCQVARQLDADTVSEFLLESI
;
A
#
# COMPACT_ATOMS: atom_id res chain seq x y z
N MET A 1 38.87 23.93 -44.80
CA MET A 1 38.51 22.61 -45.36
C MET A 1 37.87 21.76 -44.27
N ALA A 2 36.80 21.05 -44.61
CA ALA A 2 35.75 20.54 -43.72
C ALA A 2 36.25 19.60 -42.60
N ARG A 3 36.05 20.01 -41.34
CA ARG A 3 36.13 19.11 -40.18
C ARG A 3 34.89 18.21 -40.20
N TYR A 4 35.11 16.91 -40.30
CA TYR A 4 34.16 15.80 -40.17
C TYR A 4 32.86 16.19 -39.46
N ALA A 5 31.84 16.55 -40.24
CA ALA A 5 30.47 16.36 -39.81
C ALA A 5 30.27 14.85 -39.73
N ALA A 6 30.41 14.26 -38.55
CA ALA A 6 29.98 12.89 -38.32
C ALA A 6 28.51 12.83 -38.77
N ARG A 7 28.25 12.19 -39.91
CA ARG A 7 26.91 12.05 -40.48
C ARG A 7 26.01 11.55 -39.37
N VAL A 8 25.09 12.40 -38.92
CA VAL A 8 24.08 12.04 -37.93
C VAL A 8 23.27 10.91 -38.56
N ARG A 9 23.49 9.67 -38.11
CA ARG A 9 22.86 8.48 -38.73
C ARG A 9 21.40 8.32 -38.32
N TYR A 10 21.03 8.86 -37.16
CA TYR A 10 19.67 8.86 -36.65
C TYR A 10 19.53 9.95 -35.58
N GLN A 11 18.44 10.72 -35.62
CA GLN A 11 18.17 11.84 -34.72
C GLN A 11 16.69 11.89 -34.38
N VAL A 12 16.40 12.19 -33.10
CA VAL A 12 15.04 12.41 -32.59
C VAL A 12 15.05 13.66 -31.72
N GLY A 13 14.29 14.68 -32.13
CA GLY A 13 14.37 16.02 -31.55
C GLY A 13 15.80 16.57 -31.54
N LYS A 14 16.30 16.93 -30.35
CA LYS A 14 17.67 17.44 -30.14
C LYS A 14 18.72 16.36 -29.85
N TYR A 15 18.33 15.09 -29.87
CA TYR A 15 19.20 13.96 -29.51
C TYR A 15 19.52 13.12 -30.72
N TRP A 16 20.75 12.64 -30.83
CA TRP A 16 21.16 11.79 -31.95
C TRP A 16 22.04 10.62 -31.52
N LEU A 17 22.11 9.59 -32.36
CA LEU A 17 23.01 8.47 -32.18
C LEU A 17 24.42 8.82 -32.67
N GLY A 18 25.41 8.50 -31.86
CA GLY A 18 26.82 8.57 -32.25
C GLY A 18 27.68 7.53 -31.56
N GLN A 19 28.88 7.32 -32.09
CA GLN A 19 29.90 6.44 -31.52
C GLN A 19 31.12 7.27 -31.13
N ARG A 20 31.89 6.78 -30.15
CA ARG A 20 33.19 7.37 -29.78
C ARG A 20 34.29 6.74 -30.62
N SER A 21 35.36 7.49 -30.87
CA SER A 21 36.58 6.90 -31.44
C SER A 21 37.05 5.73 -30.56
N GLY A 22 37.31 4.58 -31.18
CA GLY A 22 37.78 3.37 -30.50
C GLY A 22 36.72 2.57 -29.73
N SER A 23 35.43 2.88 -29.87
CA SER A 23 34.34 2.14 -29.20
C SER A 23 33.19 1.84 -30.16
N PRO A 24 32.79 0.56 -30.33
CA PRO A 24 31.64 0.20 -31.16
C PRO A 24 30.29 0.53 -30.51
N ALA A 25 30.25 0.83 -29.20
CA ALA A 25 29.02 1.13 -28.48
C ALA A 25 28.33 2.40 -28.99
N TRP A 26 27.01 2.35 -29.10
CA TRP A 26 26.16 3.49 -29.43
C TRP A 26 25.87 4.34 -28.20
N TYR A 27 25.88 5.66 -28.40
CA TYR A 27 25.59 6.66 -27.38
C TYR A 27 24.43 7.54 -27.85
N ARG A 28 23.56 7.92 -26.92
CA ARG A 28 22.71 9.10 -27.05
C ARG A 28 23.59 10.34 -26.85
N MET A 29 23.64 11.19 -27.85
CA MET A 29 24.36 12.46 -27.83
C MET A 29 23.38 13.65 -27.85
N TRP A 30 23.79 14.75 -27.24
CA TRP A 30 23.06 16.04 -27.27
C TRP A 30 24.05 17.19 -27.13
N ILE A 31 23.62 18.41 -27.44
CA ILE A 31 24.35 19.63 -27.06
C ILE A 31 23.85 20.06 -25.69
N ASP A 32 24.74 20.13 -24.71
CA ASP A 32 24.44 20.63 -23.37
C ASP A 32 24.15 22.14 -23.46
N PRO A 33 22.96 22.60 -23.03
CA PRO A 33 22.57 24.01 -23.18
C PRO A 33 23.40 24.96 -22.32
N LYS A 34 23.99 24.49 -21.21
CA LYS A 34 24.82 25.31 -20.32
C LYS A 34 26.25 25.42 -20.83
N THR A 35 26.83 24.30 -21.25
CA THR A 35 28.25 24.26 -21.63
C THR A 35 28.48 24.38 -23.14
N ARG A 36 27.42 24.26 -23.96
CA ARG A 36 27.44 24.18 -25.43
C ARG A 36 28.34 23.07 -25.99
N ARG A 37 28.74 22.10 -25.15
CA ARG A 37 29.54 20.94 -25.53
C ARG A 37 28.64 19.72 -25.78
N THR A 38 29.15 18.75 -26.54
CA THR A 38 28.45 17.49 -26.76
C THR A 38 28.45 16.65 -25.48
N GLY A 39 27.27 16.49 -24.87
CA GLY A 39 27.01 15.50 -23.85
C GLY A 39 26.76 14.12 -24.47
N ARG A 40 27.03 13.05 -23.71
CA ARG A 40 26.84 11.67 -24.17
C ARG A 40 26.45 10.75 -23.02
N ALA A 41 25.59 9.78 -23.31
CA ALA A 41 25.24 8.68 -22.42
C ALA A 41 25.23 7.38 -23.23
N SER A 42 25.90 6.33 -22.73
CA SER A 42 25.93 5.02 -23.40
C SER A 42 24.53 4.43 -23.45
N LEU A 43 24.16 3.81 -24.57
CA LEU A 43 22.92 3.04 -24.70
C LEU A 43 23.11 1.56 -24.38
N GLY A 44 24.34 1.13 -24.10
CA GLY A 44 24.64 -0.25 -23.69
C GLY A 44 24.62 -1.29 -24.82
N THR A 45 24.45 -0.87 -26.07
CA THR A 45 24.43 -1.76 -27.24
C THR A 45 25.42 -1.32 -28.32
N THR A 46 25.90 -2.28 -29.12
CA THR A 46 26.65 -2.06 -30.36
C THR A 46 25.78 -2.21 -31.61
N ASP A 47 24.55 -2.72 -31.47
CA ASP A 47 23.58 -2.86 -32.55
C ASP A 47 22.88 -1.53 -32.84
N PHE A 48 22.80 -1.17 -34.13
CA PHE A 48 22.28 0.14 -34.54
C PHE A 48 20.75 0.21 -34.47
N GLU A 49 20.02 -0.86 -34.81
CA GLU A 49 18.56 -0.86 -34.75
C GLU A 49 18.07 -0.92 -33.30
N GLU A 50 18.74 -1.71 -32.45
CA GLU A 50 18.52 -1.69 -31.01
C GLU A 50 18.79 -0.31 -30.42
N ALA A 51 19.88 0.36 -30.83
CA ALA A 51 20.19 1.72 -30.39
C ALA A 51 19.12 2.75 -30.80
N LYS A 52 18.51 2.61 -32.00
CA LYS A 52 17.38 3.46 -32.41
C LYS A 52 16.17 3.24 -31.51
N ALA A 53 15.82 1.99 -31.24
CA ALA A 53 14.70 1.65 -30.36
C ALA A 53 14.90 2.24 -28.95
N ILE A 54 16.07 2.04 -28.34
CA ILE A 54 16.39 2.59 -27.01
C ILE A 54 16.34 4.12 -27.03
N LEU A 55 16.85 4.77 -28.08
CA LEU A 55 16.80 6.23 -28.19
C LEU A 55 15.36 6.75 -28.31
N ASN A 56 14.51 6.07 -29.11
CA ASN A 56 13.10 6.41 -29.25
C ASN A 56 12.35 6.28 -27.92
N ASP A 57 12.49 5.13 -27.24
CA ASP A 57 11.84 4.89 -25.95
C ASP A 57 12.27 5.93 -24.93
N TRP A 58 13.58 6.19 -24.85
CA TRP A 58 14.10 7.23 -23.97
C TRP A 58 13.55 8.60 -24.34
N PHE A 59 13.48 8.95 -25.63
CA PHE A 59 12.99 10.24 -26.09
C PHE A 59 11.52 10.44 -25.73
N VAL A 60 10.66 9.45 -25.99
CA VAL A 60 9.24 9.45 -25.59
C VAL A 60 9.11 9.66 -24.08
N LEU A 61 9.94 8.99 -23.28
CA LEU A 61 9.90 9.11 -21.84
C LEU A 61 10.37 10.49 -21.32
N ASN A 62 11.33 11.12 -21.98
CA ASN A 62 12.10 12.25 -21.41
C ASN A 62 11.94 13.58 -22.17
N GLN A 63 11.24 13.61 -23.31
CA GLN A 63 10.98 14.85 -24.02
C GLN A 63 10.12 15.81 -23.18
N SER A 64 10.44 17.10 -23.26
CA SER A 64 9.58 18.17 -22.74
C SER A 64 8.50 18.43 -23.79
N LYS A 65 7.25 18.16 -23.44
CA LYS A 65 6.09 18.47 -24.29
C LYS A 65 5.50 19.82 -23.95
N THR A 66 4.84 20.43 -24.93
CA THR A 66 4.15 21.71 -24.77
C THR A 66 2.69 21.56 -25.18
N GLN A 67 1.86 21.22 -24.19
CA GLN A 67 0.39 21.23 -24.26
C GLN A 67 -0.18 20.60 -25.54
N GLU A 68 0.22 19.38 -25.85
CA GLU A 68 -0.30 18.69 -27.04
C GLU A 68 -1.82 18.43 -26.91
N ALA A 69 -2.50 18.42 -28.05
CA ALA A 69 -3.93 18.19 -28.08
C ALA A 69 -4.24 16.71 -27.78
N PRO A 70 -5.33 16.40 -27.05
CA PRO A 70 -5.68 15.01 -26.71
C PRO A 70 -5.96 14.08 -27.91
N ASP A 71 -6.17 14.61 -29.11
CA ASP A 71 -6.27 13.84 -30.36
C ASP A 71 -4.91 13.51 -30.98
N GLU A 72 -3.83 14.15 -30.55
CA GLU A 72 -2.49 13.91 -31.08
C GLU A 72 -1.64 13.05 -30.14
N THR A 73 -2.01 12.99 -28.85
CA THR A 73 -1.30 12.19 -27.85
C THR A 73 -1.96 10.84 -27.61
N THR A 74 -1.17 9.77 -27.57
CA THR A 74 -1.65 8.40 -27.30
C THR A 74 -1.72 8.08 -25.81
N LEU A 75 -2.58 7.13 -25.43
CA LEU A 75 -2.60 6.61 -24.06
C LEU A 75 -1.27 5.95 -23.67
N ALA A 76 -0.67 5.19 -24.59
CA ALA A 76 0.59 4.47 -24.38
C ALA A 76 1.70 5.42 -23.93
N GLU A 77 1.84 6.55 -24.62
CA GLU A 77 2.83 7.56 -24.28
C GLU A 77 2.58 8.17 -22.89
N VAL A 78 1.36 8.61 -22.60
CA VAL A 78 1.04 9.21 -21.29
C VAL A 78 1.27 8.22 -20.16
N PHE A 79 0.86 6.96 -20.33
CA PHE A 79 0.97 5.95 -19.29
C PHE A 79 2.41 5.49 -19.08
N ALA A 80 3.21 5.36 -20.14
CA ALA A 80 4.63 5.06 -20.02
C ALA A 80 5.35 6.15 -19.21
N ARG A 81 5.14 7.42 -19.57
CA ARG A 81 5.73 8.57 -18.86
C ARG A 81 5.24 8.66 -17.41
N PHE A 82 3.94 8.51 -17.18
CA PHE A 82 3.38 8.53 -15.83
C PHE A 82 3.97 7.41 -14.98
N TYR A 83 4.07 6.19 -15.52
CA TYR A 83 4.58 5.06 -14.76
C TYR A 83 6.06 5.24 -14.42
N GLU A 84 6.88 5.63 -15.39
CA GLU A 84 8.32 5.82 -15.23
C GLU A 84 8.65 6.94 -14.24
N HIS A 85 8.01 8.10 -14.37
CA HIS A 85 8.38 9.28 -13.56
C HIS A 85 7.62 9.38 -12.24
N HIS A 86 6.60 8.56 -12.02
CA HIS A 86 5.74 8.67 -10.84
C HIS A 86 5.20 7.33 -10.35
N GLY A 87 4.48 6.61 -11.20
CA GLY A 87 3.72 5.41 -10.81
C GLY A 87 4.58 4.30 -10.20
N GLN A 88 5.81 4.11 -10.65
CA GLN A 88 6.72 3.08 -10.15
C GLN A 88 7.27 3.36 -8.75
N HIS A 89 7.29 4.62 -8.32
CA HIS A 89 7.79 5.03 -7.01
C HIS A 89 6.69 4.98 -5.92
N LEU A 90 5.46 4.67 -6.29
CA LEU A 90 4.34 4.55 -5.35
C LEU A 90 4.23 3.13 -4.79
N ARG A 91 3.76 3.01 -3.55
CA ARG A 91 3.46 1.70 -2.92
C ARG A 91 2.51 0.83 -3.76
N SER A 92 1.64 1.45 -4.55
CA SER A 92 0.69 0.79 -5.46
C SER A 92 1.25 0.51 -6.86
N ALA A 93 2.57 0.57 -7.07
CA ALA A 93 3.20 0.43 -8.39
C ALA A 93 2.76 -0.82 -9.17
N VAL A 94 2.61 -1.97 -8.50
CA VAL A 94 2.15 -3.23 -9.13
C VAL A 94 0.72 -3.11 -9.64
N ASP A 95 -0.18 -2.53 -8.83
CA ASP A 95 -1.58 -2.34 -9.18
C ASP A 95 -1.72 -1.31 -10.30
N ILE A 96 -1.00 -0.20 -10.21
CA ILE A 96 -0.92 0.82 -11.25
C ILE A 96 -0.46 0.18 -12.56
N ARG A 97 0.67 -0.53 -12.58
CA ARG A 97 1.19 -1.19 -13.79
C ARG A 97 0.17 -2.15 -14.40
N ARG A 98 -0.47 -2.97 -13.58
CA ARG A 98 -1.52 -3.90 -14.04
C ARG A 98 -2.70 -3.15 -14.66
N THR A 99 -3.18 -2.11 -14.01
CA THR A 99 -4.32 -1.33 -14.51
C THR A 99 -3.98 -0.58 -15.79
N LEU A 100 -2.82 0.06 -15.87
CA LEU A 100 -2.40 0.75 -17.11
C LEU A 100 -2.32 -0.24 -18.27
N ARG A 101 -1.85 -1.47 -18.04
CA ARG A 101 -1.90 -2.53 -19.06
C ARG A 101 -3.32 -2.86 -19.51
N TYR A 102 -4.32 -2.89 -18.62
CA TYR A 102 -5.71 -3.10 -19.04
C TYR A 102 -6.22 -2.01 -19.97
N TRP A 103 -5.85 -0.75 -19.72
CA TRP A 103 -6.20 0.34 -20.64
C TRP A 103 -5.54 0.15 -22.00
N LEU A 104 -4.23 -0.18 -22.03
CA LEU A 104 -3.49 -0.35 -23.29
C LEU A 104 -3.93 -1.60 -24.06
N GLU A 105 -4.26 -2.69 -23.37
CA GLU A 105 -4.77 -3.92 -23.98
C GLU A 105 -6.11 -3.68 -24.67
N PHE A 106 -7.00 -2.91 -24.06
CA PHE A 106 -8.32 -2.64 -24.63
C PHE A 106 -8.28 -1.56 -25.73
N HIS A 107 -7.56 -0.46 -25.51
CA HIS A 107 -7.57 0.69 -26.40
C HIS A 107 -6.49 0.64 -27.50
N GLY A 108 -5.47 -0.21 -27.37
CA GLY A 108 -4.37 -0.30 -28.32
C GLY A 108 -3.66 1.03 -28.52
N GLU A 109 -3.53 1.44 -29.78
CA GLU A 109 -2.84 2.67 -30.20
C GLU A 109 -3.71 3.94 -30.13
N ALA A 110 -4.89 3.86 -29.49
CA ALA A 110 -5.82 4.99 -29.45
C ALA A 110 -5.22 6.25 -28.81
N THR A 111 -5.62 7.38 -29.37
CA THR A 111 -5.39 8.71 -28.80
C THR A 111 -6.25 8.90 -27.54
N ILE A 112 -5.89 9.87 -26.70
CA ILE A 112 -6.65 10.18 -25.48
C ILE A 112 -8.12 10.51 -25.84
N LYS A 113 -8.34 11.30 -26.90
CA LYS A 113 -9.68 11.69 -27.36
C LYS A 113 -10.50 10.48 -27.83
N GLN A 114 -9.89 9.58 -28.59
CA GLN A 114 -10.55 8.34 -29.05
C GLN A 114 -10.92 7.44 -27.88
N ALA A 115 -9.98 7.19 -26.97
CA ALA A 115 -10.20 6.31 -25.82
C ALA A 115 -11.27 6.84 -24.85
N LEU A 116 -11.36 8.18 -24.72
CA LEU A 116 -12.33 8.84 -23.85
C LEU A 116 -13.62 9.26 -24.56
N HIS A 117 -13.86 8.81 -25.78
CA HIS A 117 -15.20 8.90 -26.39
C HIS A 117 -16.23 8.13 -25.55
N GLN A 118 -17.46 8.65 -25.42
CA GLN A 118 -18.49 8.08 -24.55
C GLN A 118 -18.71 6.56 -24.78
N ASP A 119 -18.83 6.15 -26.03
CA ASP A 119 -19.03 4.74 -26.39
C ASP A 119 -17.81 3.86 -26.06
N GLN A 120 -16.60 4.40 -26.20
CA GLN A 120 -15.38 3.68 -25.89
C GLN A 120 -15.22 3.49 -24.39
N GLN A 121 -15.57 4.50 -23.59
CA GLN A 121 -15.59 4.37 -22.14
C GLN A 121 -16.60 3.32 -21.66
N LEU A 122 -17.79 3.25 -22.28
CA LEU A 122 -18.78 2.23 -21.96
C LEU A 122 -18.28 0.83 -22.32
N LYS A 123 -17.73 0.64 -23.52
CA LYS A 123 -17.17 -0.65 -23.96
C LYS A 123 -16.01 -1.07 -23.06
N PHE A 124 -15.11 -0.15 -22.70
CA PHE A 124 -13.98 -0.44 -21.81
C PHE A 124 -14.45 -0.89 -20.43
N ARG A 125 -15.43 -0.21 -19.84
CA ARG A 125 -16.04 -0.61 -18.56
C ARG A 125 -16.65 -2.00 -18.61
N ASN A 126 -17.40 -2.29 -19.67
CA ASN A 126 -18.03 -3.59 -19.85
C ASN A 126 -16.97 -4.68 -20.03
N TRP A 127 -15.91 -4.41 -20.79
CA TRP A 127 -14.78 -5.31 -20.97
C TRP A 127 -14.02 -5.59 -19.67
N LEU A 128 -13.77 -4.57 -18.83
CA LEU A 128 -13.17 -4.76 -17.49
C LEU A 128 -14.02 -5.67 -16.60
N SER A 129 -15.35 -5.57 -16.70
CA SER A 129 -16.27 -6.41 -15.93
C SER A 129 -16.38 -7.82 -16.48
N ALA A 130 -16.52 -7.99 -17.80
CA ALA A 130 -16.78 -9.27 -18.45
C ALA A 130 -15.49 -10.09 -18.65
N GLU A 131 -14.48 -9.49 -19.28
CA GLU A 131 -13.24 -10.19 -19.65
C GLU A 131 -12.26 -10.27 -18.49
N LYS A 132 -12.10 -9.18 -17.73
CA LYS A 132 -11.19 -9.14 -16.56
C LYS A 132 -11.88 -9.54 -15.25
N LYS A 133 -13.19 -9.85 -15.29
CA LYS A 133 -13.98 -10.32 -14.15
C LYS A 133 -13.85 -9.42 -12.91
N LEU A 134 -13.72 -8.11 -13.13
CA LEU A 134 -13.53 -7.14 -12.06
C LEU A 134 -14.87 -6.75 -11.43
N SER A 135 -14.88 -6.63 -10.10
CA SER A 135 -16.02 -6.05 -9.39
C SER A 135 -16.19 -4.56 -9.73
N GLN A 136 -17.39 -4.00 -9.52
CA GLN A 136 -17.65 -2.57 -9.75
C GLN A 136 -16.66 -1.64 -9.03
N SER A 137 -16.23 -2.00 -7.81
CA SER A 137 -15.21 -1.24 -7.07
C SER A 137 -13.84 -1.31 -7.75
N SER A 138 -13.45 -2.49 -8.25
CA SER A 138 -12.21 -2.67 -9.00
C SER A 138 -12.24 -1.96 -10.34
N VAL A 139 -13.38 -1.96 -11.05
CA VAL A 139 -13.59 -1.17 -12.27
C VAL A 139 -13.43 0.32 -11.96
N ARG A 140 -14.05 0.84 -10.90
CA ARG A 140 -13.87 2.24 -10.48
C ARG A 140 -12.40 2.59 -10.26
N ASN A 141 -11.68 1.73 -9.53
CA ASN A 141 -10.26 1.93 -9.26
C ASN A 141 -9.43 1.93 -10.55
N ALA A 142 -9.74 1.03 -11.48
CA ALA A 142 -9.07 0.96 -12.77
C ALA A 142 -9.21 2.27 -13.57
N LEU A 143 -10.43 2.83 -13.57
CA LEU A 143 -10.72 4.11 -14.20
C LEU A 143 -10.03 5.29 -13.49
N MET A 144 -10.01 5.28 -12.15
CA MET A 144 -9.36 6.30 -11.34
C MET A 144 -7.85 6.38 -11.58
N ILE A 145 -7.18 5.24 -11.76
CA ILE A 145 -5.73 5.20 -12.06
C ILE A 145 -5.46 5.83 -13.43
N GLY A 146 -6.20 5.44 -14.47
CA GLY A 146 -6.06 6.04 -15.81
C GLY A 146 -6.34 7.56 -15.77
N LYS A 147 -7.41 7.97 -15.09
CA LYS A 147 -7.72 9.40 -14.84
C LYS A 147 -6.57 10.11 -14.12
N SER A 148 -5.92 9.45 -13.15
CA SER A 148 -4.81 10.05 -12.41
C SER A 148 -3.57 10.24 -13.27
N ALA A 149 -3.27 9.27 -14.16
CA ALA A 149 -2.17 9.38 -15.12
C ALA A 149 -2.38 10.53 -16.11
N LEU A 150 -3.59 10.68 -16.64
CA LEU A 150 -3.96 11.79 -17.53
C LEU A 150 -3.86 13.15 -16.80
N ASN A 151 -4.38 13.24 -15.57
CA ASN A 151 -4.26 14.46 -14.77
C ASN A 151 -2.81 14.81 -14.42
N TRP A 152 -1.96 13.81 -14.20
CA TRP A 152 -0.54 14.02 -13.96
C TRP A 152 0.14 14.62 -15.20
N ALA A 153 -0.16 14.11 -16.40
CA ALA A 153 0.36 14.67 -17.65
C ALA A 153 -0.14 16.10 -17.89
N TRP A 154 -1.43 16.36 -17.65
CA TRP A 154 -2.01 17.70 -17.78
C TRP A 154 -1.37 18.71 -16.83
N LYS A 155 -1.18 18.36 -15.55
CA LYS A 155 -0.55 19.24 -14.55
C LYS A 155 0.90 19.60 -14.89
N ARG A 156 1.59 18.75 -15.64
CA ARG A 156 2.95 19.01 -16.15
C ARG A 156 2.96 19.82 -17.45
N GLY A 157 1.80 20.10 -18.03
CA GLY A 157 1.69 20.75 -19.33
C GLY A 157 2.03 19.83 -20.50
N ASP A 158 2.05 18.51 -20.31
CA ASP A 158 2.33 17.56 -21.39
C ASP A 158 1.16 17.47 -22.39
N ILE A 159 -0.07 17.63 -21.89
CA ILE A 159 -1.31 17.67 -22.69
C ILE A 159 -2.12 18.92 -22.35
N ALA A 160 -2.86 19.46 -23.32
CA ALA A 160 -3.64 20.69 -23.17
C ALA A 160 -4.84 20.55 -22.22
N SER A 161 -5.48 19.38 -22.19
CA SER A 161 -6.66 19.11 -21.36
C SER A 161 -6.84 17.62 -21.09
N VAL A 162 -7.70 17.30 -20.11
CA VAL A 162 -8.12 15.92 -19.81
C VAL A 162 -9.60 15.78 -20.18
N PRO A 163 -9.94 15.02 -21.23
CA PRO A 163 -11.34 14.71 -21.51
C PRO A 163 -12.02 14.00 -20.33
N TYR A 164 -13.34 14.13 -20.23
CA TYR A 164 -14.08 13.60 -19.09
C TYR A 164 -13.96 12.07 -18.98
N VAL A 165 -13.55 11.59 -17.80
CA VAL A 165 -13.50 10.15 -17.48
C VAL A 165 -14.73 9.79 -16.62
N GLN A 166 -15.64 9.00 -17.18
CA GLN A 166 -16.86 8.55 -16.55
C GLN A 166 -16.58 7.42 -15.55
N LEU A 167 -16.66 7.74 -14.26
CA LEU A 167 -16.47 6.76 -13.18
C LEU A 167 -17.74 5.97 -12.90
N VAL A 168 -17.58 4.70 -12.50
CA VAL A 168 -18.70 3.91 -11.95
C VAL A 168 -18.93 4.27 -10.49
N ASN A 169 -20.19 4.35 -10.07
CA ASN A 169 -20.57 4.56 -8.67
C ASN A 169 -21.01 3.21 -8.07
N PRO A 170 -20.08 2.39 -7.55
CA PRO A 170 -20.44 1.13 -6.93
C PRO A 170 -21.29 1.40 -5.68
N PRO A 171 -22.20 0.48 -5.32
CA PRO A 171 -22.84 0.54 -4.01
C PRO A 171 -21.76 0.51 -2.92
N LYS A 172 -22.05 1.15 -1.79
CA LYS A 172 -21.14 1.13 -0.64
C LYS A 172 -20.93 -0.33 -0.23
N PRO A 173 -19.69 -0.85 -0.23
CA PRO A 173 -19.47 -2.23 0.15
C PRO A 173 -19.84 -2.42 1.62
N GLU A 174 -20.37 -3.59 1.95
CA GLU A 174 -20.58 -3.96 3.34
C GLU A 174 -19.24 -3.97 4.10
N PRO A 175 -19.23 -3.57 5.38
CA PRO A 175 -18.04 -3.70 6.22
C PRO A 175 -17.50 -5.12 6.20
N LYS A 176 -16.18 -5.27 6.08
CA LYS A 176 -15.55 -6.58 6.09
C LYS A 176 -15.53 -7.12 7.52
N GLY A 177 -15.92 -8.37 7.70
CA GLY A 177 -15.83 -9.02 9.01
C GLY A 177 -17.06 -8.74 9.87
N ARG A 178 -17.51 -9.75 10.61
CA ARG A 178 -18.46 -9.57 11.72
C ARG A 178 -17.73 -9.57 13.08
N PRO A 179 -18.32 -8.98 14.13
CA PRO A 179 -17.89 -9.25 15.50
C PRO A 179 -17.88 -10.75 15.83
N LEU A 180 -17.00 -11.13 16.74
CA LEU A 180 -16.78 -12.48 17.24
C LEU A 180 -17.16 -12.56 18.70
N GLU A 181 -17.64 -13.72 19.12
CA GLU A 181 -17.79 -14.05 20.55
C GLU A 181 -16.45 -14.55 21.13
N ILE A 182 -16.32 -14.56 22.46
CA ILE A 182 -15.08 -14.90 23.16
C ILE A 182 -14.62 -16.33 22.83
N GLU A 183 -15.57 -17.27 22.77
CA GLU A 183 -15.32 -18.67 22.46
C GLU A 183 -14.82 -18.84 21.01
N GLU A 184 -15.29 -18.00 20.07
CA GLU A 184 -14.81 -18.02 18.70
C GLU A 184 -13.38 -17.53 18.59
N VAL A 185 -13.01 -16.52 19.39
CA VAL A 185 -11.63 -16.05 19.50
C VAL A 185 -10.72 -17.13 20.09
N ALA A 186 -11.14 -17.78 21.17
CA ALA A 186 -10.39 -18.88 21.76
C ALA A 186 -10.22 -20.06 20.78
N LYS A 187 -11.29 -20.42 20.04
CA LYS A 187 -11.22 -21.43 18.96
C LYS A 187 -10.21 -21.06 17.88
N LEU A 188 -10.15 -19.79 17.48
CA LEU A 188 -9.15 -19.32 16.50
C LEU A 188 -7.72 -19.41 17.03
N LEU A 189 -7.49 -19.07 18.30
CA LEU A 189 -6.17 -19.18 18.94
C LEU A 189 -5.73 -20.65 19.07
N LYS A 190 -6.63 -21.55 19.50
CA LYS A 190 -6.39 -23.01 19.56
C LYS A 190 -6.14 -23.61 18.17
N ALA A 191 -6.89 -23.17 17.15
CA ALA A 191 -6.76 -23.68 15.78
C ALA A 191 -5.54 -23.15 15.02
N ALA A 192 -4.98 -22.00 15.42
CA ALA A 192 -3.77 -21.46 14.84
C ALA A 192 -2.60 -22.38 15.14
N ARG A 193 -1.98 -22.97 14.10
CA ARG A 193 -0.84 -23.88 14.26
C ARG A 193 0.46 -23.13 14.43
N GLU A 194 0.63 -22.06 13.66
CA GLU A 194 1.85 -21.28 13.64
C GLU A 194 1.80 -20.15 14.67
N GLN A 195 2.90 -20.00 15.41
CA GLN A 195 3.03 -18.99 16.47
C GLN A 195 2.77 -17.56 15.98
N HIS A 196 3.20 -17.22 14.77
CA HIS A 196 2.98 -15.90 14.19
C HIS A 196 1.49 -15.55 14.03
N VAL A 197 0.62 -16.55 13.82
CA VAL A 197 -0.83 -16.34 13.71
C VAL A 197 -1.43 -16.12 15.10
N ARG A 198 -1.01 -16.88 16.12
CA ARG A 198 -1.44 -16.69 17.51
C ARG A 198 -1.10 -15.28 18.00
N VAL A 199 0.15 -14.86 17.80
CA VAL A 199 0.63 -13.51 18.13
C VAL A 199 -0.15 -12.44 17.38
N LEU A 200 -0.39 -12.62 16.08
CA LEU A 200 -1.21 -11.70 15.31
C LEU A 200 -2.61 -11.54 15.91
N ILE A 201 -3.29 -12.65 16.22
CA ILE A 201 -4.64 -12.62 16.79
C ILE A 201 -4.64 -11.89 18.13
N ALA A 202 -3.74 -12.28 19.04
CA ALA A 202 -3.62 -11.70 20.37
C ALA A 202 -3.42 -10.18 20.32
N PHE A 203 -2.54 -9.70 19.43
CA PHE A 203 -2.27 -8.26 19.30
C PHE A 203 -3.32 -7.51 18.48
N LEU A 204 -4.07 -8.15 17.57
CA LEU A 204 -5.23 -7.52 16.94
C LEU A 204 -6.34 -7.23 17.95
N ILE A 205 -6.50 -8.12 18.93
CA ILE A 205 -7.44 -7.96 20.05
C ILE A 205 -6.88 -6.92 21.03
N GLY A 206 -5.63 -7.10 21.47
CA GLY A 206 -4.98 -6.25 22.47
C GLY A 206 -4.82 -4.78 22.08
N THR A 207 -4.99 -4.45 20.81
CA THR A 207 -4.82 -3.07 20.31
C THR A 207 -6.00 -2.53 19.50
N ALA A 208 -6.94 -3.40 19.09
CA ALA A 208 -7.94 -3.10 18.06
C ALA A 208 -7.35 -2.56 16.74
N ALA A 209 -6.06 -2.78 16.47
CA ALA A 209 -5.39 -2.22 15.32
C ALA A 209 -5.82 -2.88 14.00
N ARG A 210 -5.41 -2.26 12.88
CA ARG A 210 -5.58 -2.88 11.55
C ARG A 210 -4.49 -3.95 11.38
N THR A 211 -4.79 -5.02 10.65
CA THR A 211 -3.84 -6.12 10.37
C THR A 211 -2.47 -5.63 9.93
N GLY A 212 -2.41 -4.71 8.95
CA GLY A 212 -1.15 -4.17 8.49
C GLY A 212 -0.38 -3.34 9.54
N ALA A 213 -1.04 -2.78 10.54
CA ALA A 213 -0.33 -2.09 11.64
C ALA A 213 0.39 -3.08 12.57
N ILE A 214 -0.21 -4.24 12.84
CA ILE A 214 0.41 -5.29 13.65
C ILE A 214 1.52 -6.03 12.88
N LEU A 215 1.32 -6.26 11.57
CA LEU A 215 2.37 -6.86 10.74
C LEU A 215 3.60 -5.94 10.58
N ASP A 216 3.39 -4.62 10.53
CA ASP A 216 4.49 -3.65 10.46
C ASP A 216 5.10 -3.31 11.84
N LEU A 217 4.62 -3.90 12.95
CA LEU A 217 5.02 -3.53 14.31
C LEU A 217 6.33 -4.24 14.72
N HIS A 218 7.29 -3.48 15.22
CA HIS A 218 8.54 -3.99 15.81
C HIS A 218 8.53 -3.91 17.34
N LEU A 219 9.29 -4.79 18.00
CA LEU A 219 9.45 -4.79 19.45
C LEU A 219 10.05 -3.47 19.98
N SER A 220 10.84 -2.77 19.17
CA SER A 220 11.43 -1.46 19.50
C SER A 220 10.40 -0.32 19.56
N GLN A 221 9.16 -0.55 19.11
CA GLN A 221 8.05 0.40 19.20
C GLN A 221 7.16 0.16 20.43
N ILE A 222 7.46 -0.89 21.20
CA ILE A 222 6.75 -1.19 22.45
C ILE A 222 7.60 -0.67 23.59
N ASP A 223 7.08 0.23 24.39
CA ASP A 223 7.66 0.69 25.64
C ASP A 223 7.07 -0.15 26.78
N LEU A 224 7.88 -1.01 27.39
CA LEU A 224 7.43 -1.85 28.50
C LEU A 224 7.32 -1.08 29.80
N GLU A 225 8.16 -0.06 29.99
CA GLU A 225 8.20 0.76 31.21
C GLU A 225 6.92 1.58 31.32
N HIS A 226 6.52 2.23 30.22
CA HIS A 226 5.31 3.05 30.16
C HIS A 226 4.08 2.30 29.64
N ARG A 227 4.23 1.01 29.29
CA ARG A 227 3.17 0.17 28.73
C ARG A 227 2.55 0.75 27.46
N LEU A 228 3.36 1.30 26.55
CA LEU A 228 2.89 1.92 25.31
C LEU A 228 3.29 1.12 24.07
N ILE A 229 2.44 1.13 23.06
CA ILE A 229 2.67 0.53 21.73
C ILE A 229 2.48 1.64 20.70
N ASP A 230 3.55 2.10 20.06
CA ASP A 230 3.45 2.98 18.91
C ASP A 230 3.11 2.16 17.66
N LEU A 231 1.85 2.18 17.23
CA LEU A 231 1.41 1.43 16.04
C LEU A 231 1.90 2.03 14.72
N ASN A 232 2.54 3.21 14.74
CA ASN A 232 3.11 3.83 13.58
C ASN A 232 4.61 3.52 13.47
N PRO A 233 5.06 2.82 12.41
CA PRO A 233 6.48 2.60 12.18
C PRO A 233 7.29 3.90 12.20
N LYS A 234 8.48 3.87 12.80
CA LYS A 234 9.41 5.01 12.78
C LYS A 234 9.70 5.43 11.34
N GLY A 235 9.64 6.74 11.07
CA GLY A 235 9.83 7.30 9.73
C GLY A 235 8.62 7.22 8.80
N ARG A 236 7.50 6.59 9.20
CA ARG A 236 6.26 6.62 8.42
C ARG A 236 5.47 7.89 8.73
N GLU A 237 5.20 8.69 7.70
CA GLU A 237 4.24 9.80 7.81
C GLU A 237 2.82 9.29 8.14
N GLN A 238 2.17 9.94 9.11
CA GLN A 238 0.78 9.66 9.44
C GLN A 238 -0.14 10.02 8.29
N THR A 239 -1.14 9.18 8.05
CA THR A 239 -2.13 9.39 6.98
C THR A 239 -3.53 9.52 7.59
N LYS A 240 -4.55 9.79 6.77
CA LYS A 240 -5.96 9.72 7.20
C LYS A 240 -6.33 8.37 7.83
N LYS A 241 -5.65 7.28 7.44
CA LYS A 241 -5.71 5.98 8.14
C LYS A 241 -4.68 6.03 9.29
N TYR A 242 -5.03 6.80 10.31
CA TYR A 242 -4.18 7.06 11.46
C TYR A 242 -3.85 5.75 12.20
N ARG A 243 -2.61 5.64 12.67
CA ARG A 243 -2.13 4.55 13.52
C ARG A 243 -1.72 5.15 14.87
N PRO A 244 -2.53 5.01 15.92
CA PRO A 244 -2.31 5.68 17.21
C PRO A 244 -1.25 4.97 18.05
N THR A 245 -0.71 5.66 19.04
CA THR A 245 -0.10 5.01 20.20
C THR A 245 -1.20 4.50 21.12
N VAL A 246 -1.11 3.25 21.57
CA VAL A 246 -2.08 2.61 22.47
C VAL A 246 -1.36 1.97 23.66
N LYS A 247 -2.07 1.61 24.73
CA LYS A 247 -1.43 0.90 25.85
C LYS A 247 -1.32 -0.61 25.58
N LEU A 248 -0.32 -1.25 26.19
CA LEU A 248 -0.10 -2.69 26.18
C LEU A 248 -0.94 -3.34 27.31
N PRO A 249 -1.94 -4.19 26.99
CA PRO A 249 -2.70 -4.93 28.00
C PRO A 249 -1.82 -5.85 28.83
N GLU A 250 -2.13 -6.00 30.11
CA GLU A 250 -1.38 -6.82 31.07
C GLU A 250 -1.29 -8.27 30.61
N GLN A 251 -2.38 -8.80 30.06
CA GLN A 251 -2.46 -10.12 29.44
C GLN A 251 -1.41 -10.40 28.35
N LEU A 252 -0.79 -9.35 27.75
CA LEU A 252 0.24 -9.46 26.71
C LEU A 252 1.65 -9.03 27.19
N ALA A 253 1.78 -8.61 28.45
CA ALA A 253 3.00 -8.09 29.08
C ALA A 253 4.19 -9.05 28.94
N ALA A 254 4.04 -10.22 29.57
CA ALA A 254 5.09 -11.20 29.77
C ALA A 254 5.60 -11.74 28.43
N TYR A 255 4.70 -11.89 27.45
CA TYR A 255 5.11 -12.30 26.10
C TYR A 255 6.11 -11.30 25.48
N ILE A 256 5.86 -9.99 25.60
CA ILE A 256 6.77 -8.97 25.08
C ILE A 256 8.08 -8.92 25.86
N GLU A 257 8.02 -9.07 27.18
CA GLU A 257 9.21 -9.09 28.03
C GLU A 257 10.17 -10.22 27.62
N VAL A 258 9.67 -11.46 27.53
CA VAL A 258 10.46 -12.62 27.09
C VAL A 258 11.01 -12.41 25.68
N ARG A 259 10.19 -11.91 24.74
CA ARG A 259 10.63 -11.63 23.37
C ARG A 259 11.74 -10.59 23.32
N LYS A 260 11.67 -9.54 24.14
CA LYS A 260 12.68 -8.48 24.20
C LYS A 260 13.99 -8.93 24.84
N GLN A 261 13.96 -9.86 25.79
CA GLN A 261 15.17 -10.47 26.34
C GLN A 261 15.95 -11.21 25.25
N ALA A 262 15.27 -11.85 24.30
CA ALA A 262 15.91 -12.51 23.16
C ALA A 262 16.36 -11.51 22.07
N SER A 263 15.51 -10.54 21.72
CA SER A 263 15.86 -9.47 20.77
C SER A 263 14.91 -8.27 20.88
N GLY A 264 15.47 -7.06 21.02
CA GLY A 264 14.70 -5.83 21.21
C GLY A 264 14.17 -5.17 19.93
N THR A 265 14.60 -5.59 18.73
CA THR A 265 14.34 -4.85 17.47
C THR A 265 13.60 -5.66 16.40
N GLU A 266 13.35 -6.94 16.65
CA GLU A 266 12.65 -7.80 15.70
C GLU A 266 11.21 -7.35 15.44
N ALA A 267 10.67 -7.79 14.30
CA ALA A 267 9.24 -7.71 14.04
C ALA A 267 8.46 -8.53 15.10
N LEU A 268 7.33 -7.99 15.56
CA LEU A 268 6.46 -8.65 16.51
C LEU A 268 5.93 -9.97 15.92
N VAL A 269 5.37 -9.88 14.71
CA VAL A 269 4.87 -11.02 13.93
C VAL A 269 5.96 -11.47 12.95
N ARG A 270 6.65 -12.55 13.29
CA ARG A 270 7.74 -13.15 12.50
C ARG A 270 7.49 -14.61 12.21
N TYR A 271 7.95 -15.08 11.05
CA TYR A 271 7.94 -16.48 10.64
C TYR A 271 9.30 -16.79 9.99
N GLU A 272 9.94 -17.88 10.43
CA GLU A 272 11.26 -18.30 9.91
C GLU A 272 12.30 -17.17 9.88
N GLY A 273 12.37 -16.39 10.97
CA GLY A 273 13.34 -15.30 11.11
C GLY A 273 13.01 -13.99 10.39
N SER A 274 11.93 -13.96 9.60
CA SER A 274 11.56 -12.79 8.79
C SER A 274 10.22 -12.19 9.21
N ALA A 275 10.05 -10.88 8.96
CA ALA A 275 8.77 -10.19 9.17
C ALA A 275 7.70 -10.72 8.22
N VAL A 276 6.47 -10.89 8.71
CA VAL A 276 5.37 -11.43 7.90
C VAL A 276 4.66 -10.32 7.13
N GLU A 277 4.74 -10.33 5.80
CA GLU A 277 4.06 -9.33 4.95
C GLU A 277 2.57 -9.62 4.75
N SER A 278 2.16 -10.89 4.79
CA SER A 278 0.81 -11.31 4.47
C SER A 278 0.42 -12.62 5.16
N VAL A 279 -0.74 -12.60 5.80
CA VAL A 279 -1.32 -13.73 6.52
C VAL A 279 -2.56 -14.30 5.83
N LYS A 280 -2.82 -13.95 4.56
CA LYS A 280 -4.06 -14.36 3.89
C LYS A 280 -4.25 -15.87 3.85
N ARG A 281 -3.17 -16.62 3.59
CA ARG A 281 -3.18 -18.09 3.51
C ARG A 281 -3.33 -18.71 4.90
N SER A 282 -2.46 -18.35 5.84
CA SER A 282 -2.49 -18.86 7.22
C SER A 282 -3.77 -18.49 7.98
N TRP A 283 -4.35 -17.32 7.69
CA TRP A 283 -5.66 -16.94 8.21
C TRP A 283 -6.78 -17.82 7.65
N ALA A 284 -6.79 -18.09 6.34
CA ALA A 284 -7.82 -18.92 5.73
C ALA A 284 -7.78 -20.36 6.26
N SER A 285 -6.58 -20.94 6.43
CA SER A 285 -6.42 -22.27 7.03
C SER A 285 -6.81 -22.28 8.50
N THR A 286 -6.35 -21.32 9.31
CA THR A 286 -6.68 -21.21 10.74
C THR A 286 -8.19 -21.08 10.95
N ARG A 287 -8.85 -20.22 10.17
CA ARG A 287 -10.30 -20.03 10.23
C ARG A 287 -11.07 -21.29 9.86
N ALA A 288 -10.62 -22.00 8.81
CA ALA A 288 -11.24 -23.26 8.41
C ALA A 288 -11.07 -24.33 9.49
N ALA A 289 -9.88 -24.43 10.10
CA ALA A 289 -9.62 -25.33 11.23
C ALA A 289 -10.45 -24.99 12.47
N ALA A 290 -10.76 -23.71 12.69
CA ALA A 290 -11.66 -23.24 13.75
C ALA A 290 -13.16 -23.48 13.44
N GLY A 291 -13.50 -23.98 12.25
CA GLY A 291 -14.89 -24.20 11.83
C GLY A 291 -15.68 -22.91 11.61
N LEU A 292 -15.01 -21.79 11.33
CA LEU A 292 -15.65 -20.48 11.19
C LEU A 292 -15.89 -20.11 9.72
N SER A 293 -17.01 -19.40 9.49
CA SER A 293 -17.44 -19.02 8.14
C SER A 293 -16.56 -17.95 7.49
N GLY A 294 -16.62 -17.85 6.16
CA GLY A 294 -15.78 -16.93 5.37
C GLY A 294 -15.95 -15.43 5.68
N ASN A 295 -17.02 -15.04 6.38
CA ASN A 295 -17.22 -13.68 6.83
C ASN A 295 -16.44 -13.34 8.12
N VAL A 296 -15.77 -14.32 8.75
CA VAL A 296 -14.77 -14.09 9.79
C VAL A 296 -13.43 -13.74 9.12
N GLN A 297 -13.00 -12.50 9.32
CA GLN A 297 -11.82 -11.91 8.68
C GLN A 297 -10.92 -11.31 9.77
N THR A 298 -9.66 -11.01 9.48
CA THR A 298 -8.80 -10.33 10.48
C THR A 298 -9.38 -8.98 10.95
N TYR A 299 -10.20 -8.33 10.13
CA TYR A 299 -10.93 -7.11 10.52
C TYR A 299 -12.06 -7.36 11.54
N SER A 300 -12.50 -8.61 11.70
CA SER A 300 -13.46 -9.03 12.73
C SER A 300 -12.97 -8.67 14.13
N PHE A 301 -11.69 -8.86 14.46
CA PHE A 301 -11.15 -8.54 15.79
C PHE A 301 -11.33 -7.07 16.15
N ARG A 302 -11.07 -6.18 15.19
CA ARG A 302 -11.27 -4.74 15.39
C ARG A 302 -12.75 -4.39 15.59
N HIS A 303 -13.67 -5.06 14.89
CA HIS A 303 -15.11 -4.91 15.12
C HIS A 303 -15.54 -5.45 16.48
N THR A 304 -15.01 -6.62 16.88
CA THR A 304 -15.25 -7.23 18.19
C THR A 304 -14.84 -6.26 19.29
N ILE A 305 -13.62 -5.74 19.26
CA ILE A 305 -13.13 -4.84 20.31
C ILE A 305 -13.86 -3.50 20.29
N ALA A 306 -14.15 -2.93 19.12
CA ALA A 306 -14.95 -1.71 19.05
C ALA A 306 -16.34 -1.88 19.69
N ARG A 307 -17.01 -3.02 19.47
CA ARG A 307 -18.29 -3.36 20.11
C ARG A 307 -18.11 -3.58 21.61
N TRP A 308 -17.10 -4.35 22.00
CA TRP A 308 -16.78 -4.66 23.40
C TRP A 308 -16.53 -3.41 24.23
N LEU A 309 -15.69 -2.49 23.74
CA LEU A 309 -15.42 -1.22 24.42
C LEU A 309 -16.70 -0.41 24.67
N ARG A 310 -17.62 -0.40 23.70
CA ARG A 310 -18.93 0.25 23.86
C ARG A 310 -19.80 -0.45 24.91
N MET A 311 -19.79 -1.78 24.93
CA MET A 311 -20.50 -2.57 25.95
C MET A 311 -19.95 -2.32 27.35
N GLN A 312 -18.63 -2.14 27.49
CA GLN A 312 -17.97 -1.79 28.76
C GLN A 312 -18.09 -0.29 29.11
N SER A 313 -18.97 0.45 28.41
CA SER A 313 -19.21 1.88 28.65
C SER A 313 -17.95 2.76 28.57
N VAL A 314 -16.96 2.36 27.75
CA VAL A 314 -15.75 3.16 27.52
C VAL A 314 -16.15 4.46 26.80
N PRO A 315 -15.65 5.63 27.24
CA PRO A 315 -15.99 6.91 26.63
C PRO A 315 -15.76 6.92 25.12
N ALA A 316 -16.68 7.54 24.37
CA ALA A 316 -16.65 7.53 22.91
C ALA A 316 -15.34 8.06 22.32
N TRP A 317 -14.72 9.02 23.01
CA TRP A 317 -13.44 9.61 22.65
C TRP A 317 -12.29 8.60 22.83
N GLU A 318 -12.21 7.86 23.94
CA GLU A 318 -11.22 6.80 24.12
C GLU A 318 -11.38 5.70 23.06
N VAL A 319 -12.62 5.32 22.73
CA VAL A 319 -12.88 4.35 21.65
C VAL A 319 -12.39 4.89 20.30
N ALA A 320 -12.62 6.17 20.01
CA ALA A 320 -12.15 6.80 18.78
C ALA A 320 -10.61 6.85 18.71
N ALA A 321 -9.96 7.26 19.81
CA ALA A 321 -8.51 7.32 19.94
C ALA A 321 -7.85 5.94 19.83
N GLN A 322 -8.37 4.92 20.54
CA GLN A 322 -7.94 3.52 20.42
C GLN A 322 -8.02 3.01 18.98
N LEU A 323 -9.09 3.38 18.27
CA LEU A 323 -9.29 3.00 16.88
C LEU A 323 -8.49 3.90 15.91
N GLY A 324 -7.88 4.99 16.34
CA GLY A 324 -7.22 5.96 15.46
C GLY A 324 -8.21 6.59 14.48
N HIS A 325 -9.41 6.92 14.96
CA HIS A 325 -10.35 7.76 14.26
C HIS A 325 -10.13 9.19 14.73
N LYS A 326 -9.87 10.12 13.79
CA LYS A 326 -9.93 11.55 14.12
C LYS A 326 -11.39 11.89 14.41
N ALA A 327 -11.75 12.17 15.66
CA ALA A 327 -12.99 12.89 15.90
C ALA A 327 -12.84 14.36 15.47
N PRO A 328 -13.93 15.02 15.06
CA PRO A 328 -13.90 16.39 14.55
C PRO A 328 -13.33 17.42 15.54
N ASP A 329 -13.43 17.14 16.84
CA ASP A 329 -13.14 18.10 17.91
C ASP A 329 -11.76 17.94 18.56
N TYR A 330 -10.89 17.08 17.99
CA TYR A 330 -9.56 16.84 18.56
C TYR A 330 -8.55 17.91 18.14
N SER A 331 -8.23 18.78 19.10
CA SER A 331 -7.23 19.84 19.00
C SER A 331 -5.81 19.33 19.31
N THR A 332 -4.83 20.23 19.19
CA THR A 332 -3.38 20.09 19.43
C THR A 332 -3.00 19.31 20.70
N THR A 333 -3.88 19.22 21.69
CA THR A 333 -3.72 18.45 22.94
C THR A 333 -3.50 16.95 22.72
N GLU A 334 -4.02 16.36 21.63
CA GLU A 334 -3.80 14.93 21.31
C GLU A 334 -2.33 14.58 21.03
N ILE A 335 -1.50 15.56 20.66
CA ILE A 335 -0.06 15.34 20.42
C ILE A 335 0.65 14.92 21.72
N TYR A 336 0.15 15.39 22.88
CA TYR A 336 0.69 15.08 24.21
C TYR A 336 -0.08 13.97 24.94
N ALA A 337 -1.27 13.60 24.46
CA ALA A 337 -2.12 12.59 25.10
C ALA A 337 -1.43 11.23 25.33
N PRO A 338 -0.57 10.70 24.45
CA PRO A 338 0.14 9.44 24.72
C PRO A 338 1.03 9.43 25.97
N PHE A 339 1.41 10.61 26.49
CA PHE A 339 2.24 10.77 27.68
C PHE A 339 1.41 11.09 28.94
N ASP A 340 0.09 11.21 28.83
CA ASP A 340 -0.79 11.31 30.00
C ASP A 340 -0.95 9.92 30.64
N PRO A 341 -0.68 9.75 31.95
CA PRO A 341 -0.89 8.49 32.66
C PRO A 341 -2.32 7.92 32.50
N ALA A 342 -3.34 8.77 32.35
CA ALA A 342 -4.74 8.37 32.20
C ALA A 342 -5.13 8.01 30.74
N TYR A 343 -4.24 8.22 29.78
CA TYR A 343 -4.53 8.01 28.35
C TYR A 343 -4.97 6.56 28.07
N LEU A 344 -6.15 6.39 27.48
CA LEU A 344 -6.73 5.09 27.10
C LEU A 344 -6.83 4.05 28.24
N THR A 345 -6.78 4.45 29.52
CA THR A 345 -6.83 3.50 30.64
C THR A 345 -8.11 2.66 30.59
N LYS A 346 -9.29 3.28 30.47
CA LYS A 346 -10.56 2.53 30.44
C LYS A 346 -10.66 1.62 29.22
N ALA A 347 -10.17 2.08 28.07
CA ALA A 347 -10.11 1.25 26.87
C ALA A 347 -9.22 0.02 27.09
N THR A 348 -8.07 0.20 27.72
CA THR A 348 -7.08 -0.86 27.97
C THR A 348 -7.58 -1.85 29.00
N ASP A 349 -8.17 -1.38 30.11
CA ASP A 349 -8.77 -2.23 31.14
C ASP A 349 -9.89 -3.10 30.55
N ALA A 350 -10.74 -2.52 29.70
CA ALA A 350 -11.79 -3.27 29.01
C ALA A 350 -11.22 -4.31 28.03
N ILE A 351 -10.16 -3.99 27.30
CA ILE A 351 -9.46 -4.95 26.41
C ILE A 351 -8.81 -6.06 27.23
N ASP A 352 -8.18 -5.72 28.35
CA ASP A 352 -7.53 -6.67 29.24
C ASP A 352 -8.56 -7.64 29.83
N LEU A 353 -9.73 -7.15 30.25
CA LEU A 353 -10.86 -7.97 30.67
C LEU A 353 -11.31 -8.94 29.56
N PHE A 354 -11.38 -8.50 28.30
CA PHE A 354 -11.70 -9.37 27.18
C PHE A 354 -10.65 -10.48 27.01
N LEU A 355 -9.36 -10.12 27.07
CA LEU A 355 -8.25 -11.08 26.98
C LEU A 355 -8.25 -12.05 28.16
N CYS A 356 -8.59 -11.62 29.37
CA CYS A 356 -8.76 -12.50 30.54
C CYS A 356 -9.87 -13.53 30.29
N GLN A 357 -11.00 -13.12 29.71
CA GLN A 357 -12.08 -14.04 29.37
C GLN A 357 -11.67 -15.03 28.27
N VAL A 358 -10.87 -14.59 27.30
CA VAL A 358 -10.28 -15.48 26.29
C VAL A 358 -9.30 -16.46 26.94
N ALA A 359 -8.40 -16.01 27.82
CA ALA A 359 -7.42 -16.87 28.50
C ALA A 359 -8.10 -18.00 29.28
N ARG A 360 -9.20 -17.70 29.98
CA ARG A 360 -10.02 -18.74 30.65
C ARG A 360 -10.57 -19.79 29.69
N GLN A 361 -11.00 -19.40 28.49
CA GLN A 361 -11.44 -20.34 27.44
C GLN A 361 -10.28 -21.12 26.82
N LEU A 362 -9.04 -20.68 27.04
CA LEU A 362 -7.81 -21.35 26.63
C LEU A 362 -7.24 -22.27 27.71
N ASP A 363 -7.85 -22.31 28.89
CA ASP A 363 -7.36 -23.04 30.05
C ASP A 363 -5.97 -22.53 30.53
N ALA A 364 -5.74 -21.22 30.39
CA ALA A 364 -4.52 -20.52 30.79
C ALA A 364 -4.83 -19.34 31.72
N ASP A 365 -3.89 -18.98 32.60
CA ASP A 365 -3.98 -17.81 33.49
C ASP A 365 -3.89 -16.51 32.68
N THR A 366 -3.05 -16.50 31.64
CA THR A 366 -2.93 -15.36 30.72
C THR A 366 -2.82 -15.75 29.25
N VAL A 367 -3.15 -14.81 28.36
CA VAL A 367 -2.88 -14.98 26.93
C VAL A 367 -1.38 -15.06 26.66
N SER A 368 -0.54 -14.36 27.44
CA SER A 368 0.92 -14.47 27.34
C SER A 368 1.40 -15.89 27.63
N GLU A 369 0.88 -16.53 28.67
CA GLU A 369 1.21 -17.93 29.00
C GLU A 369 0.90 -18.86 27.83
N PHE A 370 -0.33 -18.81 27.28
CA PHE A 370 -0.71 -19.58 26.10
C PHE A 370 0.23 -19.34 24.89
N LEU A 371 0.66 -18.09 24.69
CA LEU A 371 1.62 -17.76 23.65
C LEU A 371 3.02 -18.31 23.96
N LEU A 372 3.46 -18.33 25.21
CA LEU A 372 4.80 -18.77 25.60
C LEU A 372 4.96 -20.29 25.59
N GLU A 373 3.91 -21.05 25.92
CA GLU A 373 3.90 -22.53 25.78
C GLU A 373 4.14 -23.02 24.35
N SER A 374 3.97 -22.11 23.39
CA SER A 374 4.05 -22.36 21.95
C SER A 374 5.41 -22.01 21.32
N ILE A 375 6.35 -21.47 22.11
CA ILE A 375 7.73 -21.16 21.71
C ILE A 375 8.61 -22.34 22.07
#